data_AF-A0A7S3FWP0-F1
#
_entry.id   AF-A0A7S3FWP0-F1
#
_cell.length_a   1.000
_cell.length_b   1.000
_cell.length_c   1.000
_cell.angle_alpha   90.00
_cell.angle_beta   90.00
_cell.angle_gamma   90.00
#
_symmetry.space_group_name_H-M   'P 1'
#
loop_
_entity.id
_entity.type
_entity.pdbx_description
1 polymer ?
#
loop_
_entity_poly.entity_id
_entity_poly.type
_entity_poly.pdbx_seq_one_letter_code
_entity_poly.pdbx_strand_id
1 'polypeptide(L)'
;MILPIVPRGHWAVFLTCLCWSVTEVIRFSFYSLKLLNVSPSSFSNYIIGGLRYNLFIILYPLGVTGELLSCYQVWQYLGSLPDQQPKPFTVTMPNPLNISFHFEAFLLFCVPLVYALCFPPLYMYLWNQRAKHNLEIQRSYLEVPLKFKHYKPLRDLLRLNSPGDCDQ
;
A
#
# COMPACT_ATOMS: atom_id res chain seq x y z
N MET A 1 2.03 15.32 -9.12
CA MET A 1 1.46 15.00 -10.45
C MET A 1 1.79 16.16 -11.42
N ILE A 2 2.80 15.98 -12.28
CA ILE A 2 3.43 17.01 -13.14
C ILE A 2 2.74 17.02 -14.53
N LEU A 3 1.41 17.13 -14.53
CA LEU A 3 0.57 16.81 -15.69
C LEU A 3 0.63 17.74 -16.92
N PRO A 4 1.00 19.04 -16.87
CA PRO A 4 0.81 19.90 -18.05
C PRO A 4 1.89 19.74 -19.14
N ILE A 5 2.98 19.00 -18.89
CA ILE A 5 4.15 18.96 -19.78
C ILE A 5 4.22 17.66 -20.62
N VAL A 6 3.53 16.60 -20.20
CA VAL A 6 3.55 15.33 -20.93
C VAL A 6 2.63 15.42 -22.16
N PRO A 7 3.04 14.91 -23.34
CA PRO A 7 2.17 14.81 -24.50
C PRO A 7 0.85 14.11 -24.16
N ARG A 8 -0.26 14.62 -24.70
CA ARG A 8 -1.60 14.06 -24.42
C ARG A 8 -1.66 12.59 -24.81
N GLY A 9 -2.21 11.76 -23.92
CA GLY A 9 -2.45 10.34 -24.18
C GLY A 9 -1.28 9.40 -23.83
N HIS A 10 -0.32 9.85 -23.03
CA HIS A 10 0.80 9.00 -22.66
C HIS A 10 0.39 7.83 -21.76
N TRP A 11 0.74 6.61 -22.17
CA TRP A 11 0.34 5.36 -21.50
C TRP A 11 0.83 5.24 -20.06
N ALA A 12 2.00 5.81 -19.74
CA ALA A 12 2.53 5.78 -18.37
C ALA A 12 1.65 6.56 -17.38
N VAL A 13 1.02 7.65 -17.84
CA VAL A 13 0.07 8.42 -17.02
C VAL A 13 -1.18 7.58 -16.77
N PHE A 14 -1.69 6.89 -17.79
CA PHE A 14 -2.83 5.99 -17.65
C PHE A 14 -2.55 4.85 -16.68
N LEU A 15 -1.40 4.16 -16.81
CA LEU A 15 -0.99 3.10 -15.90
C LEU A 15 -0.89 3.58 -14.46
N THR A 16 -0.24 4.72 -14.25
CA THR A 16 -0.09 5.35 -12.93
C THR A 16 -1.44 5.62 -12.31
N CYS A 17 -2.32 6.34 -13.03
CA CYS A 17 -3.65 6.67 -12.55
C CYS A 17 -4.46 5.42 -12.25
N LEU A 18 -4.42 4.41 -13.11
CA LEU A 18 -5.16 3.16 -12.94
C LEU A 18 -4.65 2.39 -11.71
N CYS A 19 -3.34 2.20 -11.57
CA CYS A 19 -2.76 1.51 -10.43
C CYS A 19 -3.10 2.22 -9.11
N TRP A 20 -2.84 3.52 -9.00
CA TRP A 20 -3.15 4.25 -7.78
C TRP A 20 -4.65 4.26 -7.48
N SER A 21 -5.50 4.45 -8.48
CA SER A 21 -6.96 4.41 -8.30
C SER A 21 -7.42 3.06 -7.76
N VAL A 22 -6.93 1.95 -8.32
CA VAL A 22 -7.27 0.61 -7.83
C VAL A 22 -6.78 0.41 -6.40
N THR A 23 -5.55 0.83 -6.07
CA THR A 23 -5.04 0.72 -4.69
C THR A 23 -5.88 1.52 -3.69
N GLU A 24 -6.35 2.71 -4.08
CA GLU A 24 -7.19 3.57 -3.26
C GLU A 24 -8.57 2.95 -2.99
N VAL A 25 -9.24 2.44 -4.04
CA VAL A 25 -10.55 1.78 -3.90
C VAL A 25 -10.50 0.63 -2.90
N ILE A 26 -9.46 -0.21 -2.97
CA ILE A 26 -9.30 -1.35 -2.06
C ILE A 26 -9.02 -0.89 -0.63
N ARG A 27 -8.16 0.12 -0.49
CA ARG A 27 -7.79 0.68 0.81
C ARG A 27 -9.01 1.28 1.52
N PHE A 28 -9.80 2.10 0.83
CA PHE A 28 -11.00 2.67 1.40
C PHE A 28 -12.05 1.61 1.71
N SER A 29 -12.23 0.63 0.82
CA SER A 29 -13.14 -0.50 1.08
C SER A 29 -12.77 -1.26 2.34
N PHE A 30 -11.47 -1.53 2.56
CA PHE A 30 -10.99 -2.19 3.77
C PHE A 30 -11.24 -1.34 5.03
N TYR A 31 -11.00 -0.03 4.96
CA TYR A 31 -11.27 0.86 6.09
C TYR A 31 -12.75 0.97 6.41
N SER A 32 -13.63 1.03 5.41
CA SER A 32 -15.08 1.01 5.60
C SER A 32 -15.55 -0.26 6.32
N LEU A 33 -15.04 -1.43 5.92
CA LEU A 33 -15.36 -2.69 6.61
C LEU A 33 -14.87 -2.72 8.06
N LYS A 34 -13.69 -2.13 8.32
CA LYS A 34 -13.15 -2.02 9.67
C LYS A 34 -14.01 -1.11 10.55
N LEU A 35 -14.55 -0.01 10.01
CA LEU A 35 -15.48 0.88 10.73
C LEU A 35 -16.80 0.20 11.07
N LEU A 36 -17.31 -0.64 10.16
CA LEU A 36 -18.55 -1.39 10.37
C LEU A 36 -18.40 -2.58 11.35
N ASN A 37 -17.23 -2.76 11.97
CA ASN A 37 -16.90 -3.88 12.86
C ASN A 37 -17.25 -5.25 12.24
N VAL A 38 -17.13 -5.38 10.92
CA VAL A 38 -17.42 -6.63 10.23
C VAL A 38 -16.40 -7.67 10.69
N SER A 39 -16.91 -8.78 11.24
CA SER A 39 -16.09 -9.87 11.75
C SER A 39 -15.00 -10.26 10.74
N PRO A 40 -13.76 -10.52 11.19
CA PRO A 40 -12.69 -11.03 10.33
C PRO A 40 -13.06 -12.32 9.59
N SER A 41 -14.00 -13.10 10.14
CA SER A 41 -14.51 -14.34 9.53
C SER A 41 -15.54 -14.12 8.42
N SER A 42 -15.98 -12.88 8.20
CA SER A 42 -16.92 -12.56 7.13
C SER A 42 -16.25 -12.66 5.77
N PHE A 43 -16.98 -13.23 4.80
CA PHE A 43 -16.51 -13.43 3.43
C PHE A 43 -16.01 -12.13 2.77
N SER A 44 -16.66 -11.00 3.05
CA SER A 44 -16.28 -9.69 2.50
C SER A 44 -14.92 -9.20 3.01
N ASN A 45 -14.63 -9.39 4.31
CA ASN A 45 -13.37 -8.99 4.93
C ASN A 45 -12.22 -9.88 4.44
N TYR A 46 -12.46 -11.19 4.29
CA TYR A 46 -11.49 -12.13 3.73
C TYR A 46 -11.06 -11.75 2.30
N ILE A 47 -12.02 -11.43 1.42
CA ILE A 47 -11.71 -11.03 0.04
C ILE A 47 -10.96 -9.70 0.02
N ILE A 48 -11.48 -8.65 0.67
CA ILE A 48 -10.90 -7.31 0.59
C ILE A 48 -9.55 -7.24 1.31
N GLY A 49 -9.40 -7.92 2.45
CA GLY A 49 -8.12 -8.09 3.13
C GLY A 49 -7.12 -8.85 2.26
N GLY A 50 -7.51 -10.00 1.70
CA GLY A 50 -6.67 -10.78 0.79
C GLY A 50 -6.24 -9.98 -0.43
N LEU A 51 -7.15 -9.22 -1.03
CA LEU A 51 -6.88 -8.37 -2.19
C LEU A 51 -5.86 -7.27 -1.85
N ARG A 52 -6.04 -6.58 -0.71
CA ARG A 52 -5.10 -5.56 -0.21
C ARG A 52 -3.68 -6.12 -0.05
N TYR A 53 -3.54 -7.29 0.58
CA TYR A 53 -2.24 -7.87 0.91
C TYR A 53 -1.61 -8.72 -0.21
N ASN A 54 -2.27 -8.91 -1.35
CA ASN A 54 -1.67 -9.56 -2.52
C ASN A 54 -1.42 -8.56 -3.66
N LEU A 55 -2.35 -7.63 -3.90
CA LEU A 55 -2.21 -6.67 -5.00
C LEU A 55 -1.10 -5.65 -4.77
N PHE A 56 -0.75 -5.33 -3.52
CA PHE A 56 0.34 -4.37 -3.26
C PHE A 56 1.68 -4.84 -3.87
N ILE A 57 1.90 -6.15 -4.01
CA ILE A 57 3.15 -6.71 -4.55
C ILE A 57 3.33 -6.31 -6.02
N ILE A 58 2.24 -6.24 -6.78
CA ILE A 58 2.25 -5.94 -8.22
C ILE A 58 1.99 -4.46 -8.46
N LEU A 59 0.94 -3.90 -7.83
CA LEU A 59 0.48 -2.54 -8.11
C LEU A 59 1.47 -1.47 -7.63
N TYR A 60 2.25 -1.71 -6.57
CA TYR A 60 3.23 -0.71 -6.09
C TYR A 60 4.40 -0.54 -7.07
N PRO A 61 5.12 -1.61 -7.47
CA PRO A 61 6.15 -1.48 -8.51
C PRO A 61 5.59 -0.94 -9.83
N LEU A 62 4.36 -1.31 -10.20
CA LEU A 62 3.75 -0.87 -11.46
C LEU A 62 3.34 0.61 -11.42
N GLY A 63 2.78 1.08 -10.31
CA GLY A 63 2.46 2.49 -10.10
C GLY A 63 3.72 3.37 -10.06
N VAL A 64 4.73 2.95 -9.31
CA VAL A 64 6.01 3.66 -9.20
C VAL A 64 6.74 3.71 -10.54
N THR A 65 6.79 2.61 -11.28
CA THR A 65 7.41 2.63 -12.63
C THR A 65 6.65 3.56 -13.57
N GLY A 66 5.32 3.60 -13.51
CA GLY A 66 4.51 4.57 -14.25
C GLY A 66 4.89 6.02 -13.94
N GLU A 67 5.05 6.37 -12.67
CA GLU A 67 5.43 7.72 -12.23
C GLU A 67 6.84 8.09 -12.69
N LEU A 68 7.81 7.17 -12.55
CA LEU A 68 9.19 7.40 -13.00
C LEU A 68 9.25 7.56 -14.52
N LEU A 69 8.50 6.75 -15.28
CA LEU A 69 8.43 6.85 -16.74
C LEU A 69 7.82 8.19 -17.18
N SER A 70 6.76 8.65 -16.51
CA SER A 70 6.22 9.98 -16.75
C SER A 70 7.26 11.07 -16.47
N CYS A 71 8.02 10.98 -15.38
CA CYS A 71 9.09 11.94 -15.06
C CYS A 71 10.21 11.92 -16.11
N TYR A 72 10.62 10.74 -16.55
CA TYR A 72 11.66 10.57 -17.57
C TYR A 72 11.26 11.22 -18.90
N GLN A 73 9.98 11.16 -19.27
CA GLN A 73 9.50 11.79 -20.50
C GLN A 73 9.37 13.29 -20.40
N VAL A 74 8.96 13.81 -19.23
CA VAL A 74 9.03 15.25 -18.97
C VAL A 74 10.47 15.72 -19.11
N TRP A 75 11.44 14.97 -18.57
CA TRP A 75 12.86 15.26 -18.74
C TRP A 75 13.29 15.28 -20.22
N GLN A 76 12.95 14.24 -21.00
CA GLN A 76 13.26 14.21 -22.44
C GLN A 76 12.61 15.36 -23.21
N TYR A 77 11.35 15.70 -22.91
CA TYR A 77 10.66 16.82 -23.52
C TYR A 77 11.35 18.15 -23.21
N LEU A 78 11.74 18.38 -21.95
CA LEU A 78 12.45 19.59 -21.56
C LEU A 78 13.83 19.70 -22.20
N GLY A 79 14.53 18.58 -22.38
CA GLY A 79 15.81 18.52 -23.09
C GLY A 79 15.69 18.79 -24.60
N SER A 80 14.52 18.56 -25.19
CA SER A 80 14.26 18.87 -26.62
C SER A 80 13.93 20.34 -26.90
N LEU A 81 13.67 21.14 -25.86
CA LEU A 81 13.36 22.56 -26.01
C LEU A 81 14.64 23.38 -26.26
N PRO A 82 14.59 24.39 -27.15
CA PRO A 82 15.72 25.29 -27.38
C PRO A 82 16.12 26.04 -26.10
N ASP A 83 17.42 26.10 -25.79
CA ASP A 83 17.96 26.74 -24.57
C ASP A 83 17.65 28.25 -24.46
N GLN A 84 17.25 28.89 -25.56
CA GLN A 84 16.88 30.31 -25.59
C GLN A 84 15.46 30.60 -25.08
N GLN A 85 14.59 29.59 -25.01
CA GLN A 85 13.23 29.75 -24.48
C GLN A 85 13.24 29.52 -22.95
N PRO A 86 12.44 30.26 -22.17
CA PRO A 86 12.31 29.98 -20.74
C PRO A 86 11.71 28.58 -20.56
N LYS A 87 12.54 27.61 -20.17
CA LYS A 87 12.08 26.26 -19.84
C LYS A 87 11.07 26.37 -18.69
N PRO A 88 9.87 25.75 -18.80
CA PRO A 88 8.87 25.86 -17.76
C PRO A 88 9.42 25.35 -16.42
N PHE A 89 9.09 26.05 -15.34
CA PHE A 89 9.55 25.75 -13.97
C PHE A 89 11.08 25.81 -13.74
N THR A 90 11.84 26.46 -14.62
CA THR A 90 13.28 26.67 -14.46
C THR A 90 13.55 28.14 -14.10
N VAL A 91 14.35 28.38 -13.06
CA VAL A 91 14.82 29.73 -12.69
C VAL A 91 16.29 29.84 -13.08
N THR A 92 16.56 30.62 -14.12
CA THR A 92 17.92 30.88 -14.62
C THR A 92 18.47 32.18 -14.02
N MET A 93 19.80 32.30 -14.04
CA MET A 93 20.47 33.54 -13.67
C MET A 93 20.36 34.57 -14.80
N PRO A 94 20.38 35.90 -14.51
CA PRO A 94 20.55 36.52 -13.19
C PRO A 94 19.21 36.81 -12.49
N ASN A 95 19.01 36.22 -11.30
CA ASN A 95 17.86 36.45 -10.42
C ASN A 95 18.36 37.16 -9.14
N PRO A 96 17.63 38.12 -8.53
CA PRO A 96 18.02 38.83 -7.28
C PRO A 96 18.51 37.96 -6.13
N LEU A 97 18.08 36.70 -6.06
CA LEU A 97 18.50 35.76 -5.01
C LEU A 97 19.78 34.98 -5.33
N ASN A 98 20.41 35.17 -6.50
CA ASN A 98 21.59 34.43 -6.98
C ASN A 98 21.44 32.90 -6.89
N ILE A 99 20.21 32.40 -7.00
CA ILE A 99 19.87 30.98 -6.97
C ILE A 99 19.37 30.58 -8.35
N SER A 100 19.95 29.52 -8.91
CA SER A 100 19.44 28.83 -10.08
C SER A 100 18.72 27.55 -9.68
N PHE A 101 17.59 27.28 -10.35
CA PHE A 101 16.84 26.04 -10.19
C PHE A 101 16.58 25.43 -11.56
N HIS A 102 17.20 24.28 -11.81
CA HIS A 102 17.03 23.52 -13.05
C HIS A 102 16.08 22.35 -12.80
N PHE A 103 14.84 22.50 -13.27
CA PHE A 103 13.80 21.49 -13.11
C PHE A 103 14.17 20.15 -13.75
N GLU A 104 14.92 20.19 -14.85
CA GLU A 104 15.45 19.03 -15.56
C GLU A 104 16.35 18.17 -14.67
N ALA A 105 17.33 18.79 -13.97
CA ALA A 105 18.23 18.09 -13.06
C ALA A 105 17.49 17.54 -11.83
N PHE A 106 16.49 18.27 -11.33
CA PHE A 106 15.63 17.80 -10.25
C PHE A 106 14.86 16.52 -10.63
N LEU A 107 14.28 16.46 -11.83
CA LEU A 107 13.56 15.28 -12.31
C LEU A 107 14.46 14.05 -12.48
N LEU A 108 15.69 14.24 -12.97
CA LEU A 108 16.60 13.13 -13.24
C LEU A 108 17.27 12.59 -11.97
N PHE A 109 17.68 13.48 -11.05
CA PHE A 109 18.47 13.08 -9.89
C PHE A 109 17.65 13.04 -8.60
N CYS A 110 16.89 14.08 -8.29
CA CYS A 110 16.17 14.16 -7.02
C CYS A 110 14.99 13.19 -6.97
N VAL A 111 14.17 13.10 -8.02
CA VAL A 111 12.98 12.25 -8.02
C VAL A 111 13.34 10.76 -7.84
N PRO A 112 14.24 10.15 -8.66
CA PRO A 112 14.61 8.75 -8.47
C PRO A 112 15.31 8.49 -7.13
N LEU A 113 16.10 9.44 -6.61
CA LEU A 113 16.73 9.33 -5.30
C LEU A 113 15.68 9.27 -4.17
N VAL A 114 14.68 10.16 -4.20
CA VAL A 114 13.59 10.15 -3.23
C VAL A 114 12.82 8.83 -3.30
N TYR A 115 12.52 8.32 -4.51
CA TYR A 115 11.89 7.00 -4.66
C TYR A 115 12.79 5.89 -4.11
N ALA A 116 14.07 5.88 -4.42
CA ALA A 116 15.00 4.85 -3.95
C ALA A 116 15.14 4.84 -2.41
N LEU A 117 15.07 6.01 -1.76
CA LEU A 117 15.17 6.12 -0.30
C LEU A 117 13.84 5.87 0.41
N CYS A 118 12.73 6.35 -0.15
CA CYS A 118 11.42 6.32 0.50
C CYS A 118 10.63 5.03 0.20
N PHE A 119 10.84 4.43 -0.98
CA PHE A 119 10.09 3.23 -1.38
C PHE A 119 10.43 1.98 -0.56
N PRO A 120 11.71 1.63 -0.29
CA PRO A 120 12.04 0.44 0.50
C PRO A 120 11.42 0.42 1.91
N PRO A 121 11.49 1.48 2.73
CA PRO A 121 10.88 1.44 4.06
C PRO A 121 9.35 1.34 3.99
N LEU A 122 8.70 2.00 3.02
CA LEU A 122 7.27 1.90 2.82
C LEU A 122 6.85 0.48 2.41
N TYR A 123 7.62 -0.15 1.52
CA TYR A 123 7.36 -1.52 1.06
C TYR A 123 7.53 -2.54 2.19
N MET A 124 8.58 -2.40 3.02
CA MET A 124 8.78 -3.25 4.19
C MET A 124 7.68 -3.08 5.23
N TYR A 125 7.16 -1.86 5.40
CA TYR A 125 6.04 -1.61 6.30
C TYR A 125 4.78 -2.39 5.92
N LEU A 126 4.48 -2.53 4.63
CA LEU A 126 3.33 -3.32 4.14
C LEU A 126 3.48 -4.81 4.42
N TRP A 127 4.70 -5.34 4.32
CA TRP A 127 5.00 -6.72 4.71
C TRP A 127 4.74 -6.97 6.18
N ASN A 128 5.14 -6.04 7.04
CA ASN A 128 4.85 -6.11 8.47
C ASN A 128 3.34 -6.03 8.75
N GLN A 129 2.59 -5.22 8.00
CA GLN A 129 1.13 -5.18 8.11
C GLN A 129 0.49 -6.51 7.72
N ARG A 130 0.96 -7.14 6.64
CA ARG A 130 0.48 -8.47 6.21
C ARG A 130 0.69 -9.52 7.29
N ALA A 131 1.88 -9.54 7.89
CA ALA A 131 2.18 -10.47 8.97
C ALA A 131 1.22 -10.29 10.17
N LYS A 132 0.98 -9.04 10.58
CA LYS A 132 0.03 -8.73 11.67
C LYS A 132 -1.39 -9.15 11.33
N HIS A 133 -1.86 -8.87 10.13
CA HIS A 133 -3.22 -9.23 9.71
C HIS A 133 -3.44 -10.75 9.70
N ASN A 134 -2.48 -11.52 9.20
CA ASN A 134 -2.56 -12.98 9.22
C ASN A 134 -2.59 -13.54 10.66
N LEU A 135 -1.82 -12.93 11.57
CA LEU A 135 -1.83 -13.30 12.99
C LEU A 135 -3.18 -12.96 13.66
N GLU A 136 -3.78 -11.82 13.35
CA GLU A 136 -5.10 -11.42 13.86
C GLU A 136 -6.19 -12.38 13.38
N ILE A 137 -6.15 -12.76 12.10
CA ILE A 137 -7.03 -13.79 11.54
C ILE A 137 -6.84 -15.12 12.27
N GLN A 138 -5.60 -15.57 12.47
CA GLN A 138 -5.31 -16.80 13.19
C GLN A 138 -5.80 -16.75 14.64
N ARG A 139 -5.60 -15.64 15.36
CA ARG A 139 -6.15 -15.45 16.71
C ARG A 139 -7.67 -15.56 16.72
N SER A 140 -8.34 -14.96 15.74
CA SER A 140 -9.81 -15.01 15.62
C SER A 140 -10.33 -16.44 15.43
N TYR A 141 -9.56 -17.34 14.81
CA TYR A 141 -9.90 -18.76 14.70
C TYR A 141 -9.59 -19.56 15.97
N LEU A 142 -8.58 -19.16 16.73
CA LEU A 142 -8.19 -19.80 17.99
C LEU A 142 -9.09 -19.40 19.16
N GLU A 143 -9.80 -18.27 19.06
CA GLU A 143 -10.80 -17.88 20.03
C GLU A 143 -12.00 -18.84 20.00
N VAL A 144 -11.98 -19.78 20.94
CA VAL A 144 -13.06 -20.75 21.15
C VAL A 144 -14.36 -19.99 21.49
N PRO A 145 -15.50 -20.32 20.84
CA PRO A 145 -16.75 -19.64 21.13
C PRO A 145 -17.10 -19.77 22.61
N LEU A 146 -17.62 -18.71 23.23
CA LEU A 146 -17.93 -18.69 24.67
C LEU A 146 -18.82 -19.87 25.11
N LYS A 147 -19.68 -20.37 24.21
CA LYS A 147 -20.49 -21.58 24.41
C LYS A 147 -19.65 -22.81 24.81
N PHE A 148 -18.40 -22.90 24.36
CA PHE A 148 -17.48 -24.00 24.65
C PHE A 148 -16.45 -23.71 25.75
N LYS A 149 -16.47 -22.51 26.34
CA LYS A 149 -15.57 -22.15 27.45
C LYS A 149 -15.96 -22.82 28.78
N HIS A 150 -17.21 -23.29 28.89
CA HIS A 150 -17.78 -23.84 30.12
C HIS A 150 -17.69 -25.38 30.25
N TYR A 151 -17.07 -26.07 29.28
CA TYR A 151 -16.90 -27.52 29.39
C TYR A 151 -15.82 -27.86 30.44
N LYS A 152 -16.13 -28.82 31.33
CA LYS A 152 -15.12 -29.40 32.23
C LYS A 152 -14.03 -30.04 31.37
N PRO A 153 -12.74 -29.80 31.67
CA PRO A 153 -11.66 -30.45 30.94
C PRO A 153 -11.76 -31.97 31.11
N LEU A 154 -11.32 -32.73 30.11
CA LEU A 154 -11.48 -34.20 30.05
C LEU A 154 -10.98 -34.91 31.32
N ARG A 155 -9.93 -34.39 31.96
CA ARG A 155 -9.39 -34.84 33.26
C ARG A 155 -10.43 -34.84 34.38
N ASP A 156 -11.34 -33.86 34.39
CA ASP A 156 -12.35 -33.71 35.44
C ASP A 156 -13.58 -34.60 35.13
N LEU A 157 -13.80 -34.97 33.86
CA LEU A 157 -14.83 -35.95 33.47
C LEU A 157 -14.39 -37.40 33.78
N LEU A 158 -13.11 -37.72 33.59
CA LEU A 158 -12.53 -39.02 33.96
C LEU A 158 -12.57 -39.27 35.48
N ARG A 159 -12.47 -38.22 36.30
CA ARG A 159 -12.66 -38.32 37.76
C ARG A 159 -14.10 -38.66 38.15
N LEU A 160 -15.09 -38.14 37.42
CA LEU A 160 -16.51 -38.42 37.66
C LEU A 160 -16.93 -39.82 37.20
N ASN A 161 -16.16 -40.44 36.31
CA ASN A 161 -16.39 -41.80 35.82
C ASN A 161 -15.53 -42.86 36.55
N SER A 162 -14.83 -42.47 37.62
CA SER A 162 -14.18 -43.47 38.49
C SER A 162 -15.24 -44.15 39.35
N PRO A 163 -15.31 -45.50 39.35
CA PRO A 163 -16.46 -46.28 39.85
C PRO A 163 -16.64 -46.30 41.38
N GLY A 164 -16.16 -45.28 42.11
CA GLY A 164 -16.19 -45.22 43.58
C GLY A 164 -17.19 -44.24 44.19
N ASP A 165 -17.99 -43.53 43.39
CA ASP A 165 -18.83 -42.41 43.86
C ASP A 165 -20.35 -42.59 43.53
N CYS A 166 -20.78 -43.79 43.15
CA CYS A 166 -22.20 -44.11 42.92
C CYS A 166 -22.90 -44.75 44.14
N ASP A 167 -22.22 -44.92 45.27
CA ASP A 167 -22.77 -45.52 46.48
C ASP A 167 -22.85 -44.49 47.62
N GLN A 168 -23.86 -43.61 47.58
CA GLN A 168 -24.48 -42.96 48.75
C GLN A 168 -25.80 -42.28 48.39
#